data_AF-A0A2C6E412-F1
#
_entry.id   AF-A0A2C6E412-F1
#
_cell.length_a   1.000
_cell.length_b   1.000
_cell.length_c   1.000
_cell.angle_alpha   90.00
_cell.angle_beta   90.00
_cell.angle_gamma   90.00
#
_symmetry.space_group_name_H-M   'P 1'
#
loop_
_entity.id
_entity.type
_entity.pdbx_description
1 polymer ?
#
loop_
_entity_poly.entity_id
_entity_poly.type
_entity_poly.pdbx_seq_one_letter_code
_entity_poly.pdbx_strand_id
1 'polypeptide(L)'
;MKNSMLTVSIAMALGMAASNAFAHGYMDSPKARQAICEEQGGFWWPKDGSNIPNAACRAAYLASEHVQFVQKHEFAANVPDYFNLQAVQAAVPDGQLCAGGDRNKAGMNIASSEWQRTAITPDNKNQIKVRFRATTPHNPSFWQFYLTKPEADIQSTPLGWQDLELVQEYGNVEFFVAPDGKRYYEMQVAVPSKFSGDAILYTRWQRDDVVGEGFYNCSDVTIVRDTTPTEPVSWTSAGFFIKQGQLANVGDTVWLRVFDGDGQELVQEKLSITQSNINHWAAQFASTLNNNHANTLQIGVQQSDGNIVFDAAQLAANQLFVSDTQYTFNLSILAKPQNRAPVVHTPANITLKEGSSTSLHVHAFDDDKGPLSFAWQIPAPLSYSGSGATITLAAPEVQQNTDYQGQVTVSDGMFEKTVSFTITVTNQTAPPNGDTWRADQVYTAGDTAVYQGKSYRAKWWVKGQQPDQSDAWELVDKSDASNTWNANKAYTGGDRVSYQGVEYQARWWTKGQQPDKHSVWRKL
;
A
#
# COMPACT_ATOMS: atom_id res chain seq x y z
N MET A 1 36.60 4.95 -57.94
CA MET A 1 36.72 4.18 -56.67
C MET A 1 35.36 4.21 -56.01
N LYS A 2 34.80 3.04 -55.70
CA LYS A 2 33.40 2.85 -55.30
C LYS A 2 33.18 3.28 -53.85
N ASN A 3 32.12 4.05 -53.65
CA ASN A 3 31.50 4.33 -52.36
C ASN A 3 31.09 3.02 -51.67
N SER A 4 31.42 2.89 -50.38
CA SER A 4 30.72 1.98 -49.47
C SER A 4 30.30 2.78 -48.23
N MET A 5 29.00 3.05 -48.17
CA MET A 5 28.29 3.45 -46.96
C MET A 5 28.37 2.30 -45.95
N LEU A 6 28.79 2.59 -44.72
CA LEU A 6 28.54 1.73 -43.56
C LEU A 6 27.58 2.48 -42.65
N THR A 7 26.29 2.15 -42.72
CA THR A 7 25.26 2.57 -41.78
C THR A 7 25.36 1.68 -40.54
N VAL A 8 25.86 2.22 -39.43
CA VAL A 8 25.77 1.58 -38.12
C VAL A 8 24.45 2.04 -37.48
N SER A 9 23.43 1.17 -37.53
CA SER A 9 22.20 1.35 -36.78
C SER A 9 22.46 1.04 -35.31
N ILE A 10 22.56 2.07 -34.47
CA ILE A 10 22.53 1.91 -33.01
C ILE A 10 21.06 1.69 -32.63
N ALA A 11 20.68 0.44 -32.39
CA ALA A 11 19.41 0.10 -31.76
C ALA A 11 19.49 0.49 -30.28
N MET A 12 18.91 1.64 -29.95
CA MET A 12 18.77 2.11 -28.58
C MET A 12 17.62 1.32 -27.93
N ALA A 13 17.96 0.21 -27.27
CA ALA A 13 17.04 -0.50 -26.40
C ALA A 13 16.77 0.37 -25.16
N LEU A 14 15.73 1.20 -25.20
CA LEU A 14 15.13 1.76 -23.99
C LEU A 14 14.49 0.59 -23.24
N GLY A 15 15.23 0.02 -22.29
CA GLY A 15 14.64 -0.80 -21.25
C GLY A 15 13.65 0.07 -20.49
N MET A 16 12.35 -0.22 -20.63
CA MET A 16 11.33 0.31 -19.75
C MET A 16 11.63 -0.22 -18.34
N ALA A 17 12.34 0.57 -17.55
CA ALA A 17 12.37 0.37 -16.11
C ALA A 17 10.92 0.60 -15.64
N ALA A 18 10.27 -0.47 -15.20
CA ALA A 18 9.01 -0.37 -14.49
C ALA A 18 9.26 0.51 -13.26
N SER A 19 8.80 1.76 -13.31
CA SER A 19 8.73 2.61 -12.13
C SER A 19 7.70 1.99 -11.21
N ASN A 20 8.16 1.27 -10.18
CA ASN A 20 7.29 0.88 -9.07
C ASN A 20 6.62 2.14 -8.55
N ALA A 21 5.29 2.21 -8.68
CA ALA A 21 4.52 3.29 -8.11
C ALA A 21 4.50 3.07 -6.61
N PHE A 22 5.43 3.73 -5.91
CA PHE A 22 5.47 3.66 -4.46
C PHE A 22 4.36 4.53 -3.86
N ALA A 23 3.49 3.87 -3.11
CA ALA A 23 2.39 4.42 -2.34
C ALA A 23 2.92 4.90 -0.99
N HIS A 24 2.51 6.08 -0.51
CA HIS A 24 3.33 6.80 0.46
C HIS A 24 2.55 7.80 1.33
N GLY A 25 2.74 7.75 2.64
CA GLY A 25 2.23 8.73 3.58
C GLY A 25 2.64 8.49 5.04
N TYR A 26 2.34 9.47 5.89
CA TYR A 26 2.60 9.38 7.33
C TYR A 26 1.68 10.28 8.17
N MET A 27 1.52 9.94 9.45
CA MET A 27 0.84 10.76 10.45
C MET A 27 1.54 12.13 10.60
N ASP A 28 0.83 13.19 10.24
CA ASP A 28 1.34 14.57 10.22
C ASP A 28 0.96 15.34 11.48
N SER A 29 -0.23 15.05 12.05
CA SER A 29 -0.66 15.53 13.37
C SER A 29 -1.61 14.52 14.06
N PRO A 30 -1.33 14.08 15.31
CA PRO A 30 -0.03 14.20 15.98
C PRO A 30 1.06 13.51 15.12
N LYS A 31 2.28 14.05 15.17
CA LYS A 31 3.30 13.69 14.18
C LYS A 31 3.91 12.31 14.46
N ALA A 32 4.15 11.54 13.41
CA ALA A 32 4.80 10.24 13.49
C ALA A 32 6.29 10.34 13.91
N ARG A 33 6.80 9.36 14.66
CA ARG A 33 8.22 9.25 15.08
C ARG A 33 9.20 9.53 13.95
N GLN A 34 9.04 8.81 12.84
CA GLN A 34 9.95 8.89 11.71
C GLN A 34 9.91 10.26 11.03
N ALA A 35 8.77 10.95 11.07
CA ALA A 35 8.62 12.27 10.49
C ALA A 35 9.30 13.34 11.36
N ILE A 36 9.23 13.22 12.68
CA ILE A 36 9.98 14.08 13.61
C ILE A 36 11.49 13.92 13.36
N CYS A 37 11.99 12.68 13.31
CA CYS A 37 13.41 12.43 13.12
C CYS A 37 13.94 12.92 11.77
N GLU A 38 13.15 12.76 10.69
CA GLU A 38 13.54 13.27 9.38
C GLU A 38 13.61 14.81 9.35
N GLU A 39 12.62 15.49 9.94
CA GLU A 39 12.55 16.95 9.92
C GLU A 39 13.63 17.61 10.78
N GLN A 40 14.00 16.98 11.90
CA GLN A 40 15.06 17.48 12.78
C GLN A 40 16.47 17.34 12.19
N GLY A 41 16.65 16.44 11.20
CA GLY A 41 17.91 16.31 10.48
C GLY A 41 19.08 15.81 11.34
N GLY A 42 20.29 16.19 10.95
CA GLY A 42 21.53 15.79 11.65
C GLY A 42 22.05 14.39 11.34
N PHE A 43 21.28 13.56 10.63
CA PHE A 43 21.62 12.16 10.32
C PHE A 43 22.47 11.97 9.04
N TRP A 44 22.74 13.03 8.29
CA TRP A 44 23.62 12.97 7.11
C TRP A 44 25.10 12.95 7.47
N TRP A 45 25.49 13.73 8.48
CA TRP A 45 26.86 13.82 8.95
C TRP A 45 26.93 14.47 10.35
N PRO A 46 27.83 14.02 11.24
CA PRO A 46 28.76 12.89 11.09
C PRO A 46 28.10 11.51 11.22
N LYS A 47 28.79 10.46 10.76
CA LYS A 47 28.28 9.07 10.72
C LYS A 47 27.99 8.48 12.11
N ASP A 48 28.53 9.05 13.18
CA ASP A 48 28.23 8.64 14.56
C ASP A 48 26.92 9.24 15.12
N GLY A 49 26.19 9.97 14.28
CA GLY A 49 24.91 10.58 14.61
C GLY A 49 25.01 11.70 15.66
N SER A 50 26.20 12.24 15.95
CA SER A 50 26.37 13.26 17.00
C SER A 50 25.60 14.57 16.74
N ASN A 51 25.24 14.83 15.48
CA ASN A 51 24.45 16.00 15.09
C ASN A 51 22.94 15.77 15.13
N ILE A 52 22.47 14.56 15.46
CA ILE A 52 21.03 14.28 15.61
C ILE A 52 20.60 14.80 16.99
N PRO A 53 19.77 15.85 17.06
CA PRO A 53 19.50 16.55 18.32
C PRO A 53 18.61 15.74 19.27
N ASN A 54 17.65 14.99 18.74
CA ASN A 54 16.77 14.15 19.53
C ASN A 54 17.45 12.82 19.89
N ALA A 55 17.51 12.50 21.19
CA ALA A 55 18.22 11.33 21.70
C ALA A 55 17.62 10.00 21.22
N ALA A 56 16.29 9.89 21.13
CA ALA A 56 15.64 8.69 20.60
C ALA A 56 15.86 8.54 19.08
N CYS A 57 15.77 9.64 18.31
CA CYS A 57 16.12 9.63 16.88
C CYS A 57 17.59 9.23 16.68
N ARG A 58 18.50 9.70 17.53
CA ARG A 58 19.91 9.31 17.48
C ARG A 58 20.09 7.82 17.79
N ALA A 59 19.40 7.30 18.81
CA ALA A 59 19.42 5.87 19.13
C ALA A 59 18.88 5.03 17.96
N ALA A 60 17.77 5.45 17.35
CA ALA A 60 17.22 4.82 16.16
C ALA A 60 18.21 4.82 15.00
N TYR A 61 18.85 5.96 14.72
CA TYR A 61 19.89 6.07 13.69
C TYR A 61 21.06 5.12 13.92
N LEU A 62 21.56 5.03 15.15
CA LEU A 62 22.66 4.12 15.47
C LEU A 62 22.28 2.65 15.29
N ALA A 63 20.99 2.31 15.36
CA ALA A 63 20.49 0.96 15.14
C ALA A 63 20.18 0.62 13.67
N SER A 64 19.79 1.59 12.83
CA SER A 64 19.34 1.29 11.45
C SER A 64 19.71 2.35 10.39
N GLU A 65 20.66 3.24 10.71
CA GLU A 65 21.12 4.36 9.87
C GLU A 65 19.95 5.22 9.33
N HIS A 66 20.08 5.78 8.12
CA HIS A 66 19.23 6.87 7.60
C HIS A 66 18.00 6.41 6.81
N VAL A 67 17.92 5.13 6.38
CA VAL A 67 16.81 4.64 5.53
C VAL A 67 15.45 4.89 6.18
N GLN A 68 15.34 4.63 7.48
CA GLN A 68 14.14 4.85 8.28
C GLN A 68 13.67 6.32 8.37
N PHE A 69 14.55 7.29 8.11
CA PHE A 69 14.19 8.70 8.06
C PHE A 69 13.86 9.13 6.63
N VAL A 70 14.69 8.73 5.65
CA VAL A 70 14.50 9.08 4.24
C VAL A 70 13.18 8.50 3.71
N GLN A 71 12.87 7.25 4.06
CA GLN A 71 11.61 6.59 3.71
C GLN A 71 10.51 6.85 4.74
N LYS A 72 10.43 8.06 5.32
CA LYS A 72 9.41 8.40 6.34
C LYS A 72 7.96 8.10 5.93
N HIS A 73 7.72 8.05 4.62
CA HIS A 73 6.42 7.84 4.00
C HIS A 73 6.15 6.38 3.61
N GLU A 74 7.09 5.45 3.83
CA GLU A 74 6.99 4.04 3.39
C GLU A 74 7.14 3.06 4.58
N PHE A 75 6.50 3.37 5.70
CA PHE A 75 6.40 2.42 6.82
C PHE A 75 5.23 1.48 6.53
N ALA A 76 5.46 0.49 5.66
CA ALA A 76 4.41 -0.28 5.02
C ALA A 76 4.71 -1.78 4.94
N ALA A 77 3.65 -2.58 4.83
CA ALA A 77 3.73 -4.01 4.56
C ALA A 77 2.61 -4.46 3.62
N ASN A 78 2.94 -5.36 2.68
CA ASN A 78 1.98 -5.97 1.76
C ASN A 78 1.33 -7.19 2.39
N VAL A 79 0.02 -7.14 2.60
CA VAL A 79 -0.77 -8.22 3.22
C VAL A 79 -1.99 -8.50 2.35
N PRO A 80 -1.95 -9.43 1.38
CA PRO A 80 -3.10 -9.72 0.53
C PRO A 80 -4.37 -10.12 1.30
N ASP A 81 -4.22 -10.80 2.44
CA ASP A 81 -5.31 -11.17 3.36
C ASP A 81 -5.46 -10.13 4.49
N TYR A 82 -5.55 -8.84 4.14
CA TYR A 82 -5.49 -7.73 5.10
C TYR A 82 -6.72 -7.61 6.03
N PHE A 83 -7.82 -8.30 5.75
CA PHE A 83 -8.96 -8.42 6.68
C PHE A 83 -8.71 -9.44 7.80
N ASN A 84 -7.73 -10.33 7.63
CA ASN A 84 -7.31 -11.30 8.62
C ASN A 84 -6.22 -10.69 9.50
N LEU A 85 -6.57 -10.32 10.73
CA LEU A 85 -5.63 -9.68 11.66
C LEU A 85 -4.41 -10.57 11.95
N GLN A 86 -4.55 -11.91 11.95
CA GLN A 86 -3.41 -12.80 12.14
C GLN A 86 -2.41 -12.72 10.98
N ALA A 87 -2.89 -12.54 9.74
CA ALA A 87 -2.02 -12.32 8.59
C ALA A 87 -1.29 -10.97 8.69
N VAL A 88 -1.98 -9.92 9.15
CA VAL A 88 -1.39 -8.60 9.41
C VAL A 88 -0.31 -8.68 10.49
N GLN A 89 -0.60 -9.35 11.61
CA GLN A 89 0.34 -9.56 12.71
C GLN A 89 1.56 -10.40 12.29
N ALA A 90 1.39 -11.34 11.36
CA ALA A 90 2.52 -12.10 10.82
C ALA A 90 3.47 -11.23 9.97
N ALA A 91 2.92 -10.27 9.23
CA ALA A 91 3.70 -9.33 8.41
C ALA A 91 4.32 -8.19 9.24
N VAL A 92 3.62 -7.73 10.27
CA VAL A 92 4.08 -6.70 11.22
C VAL A 92 4.10 -7.31 12.62
N PRO A 93 5.11 -8.11 12.99
CA PRO A 93 5.15 -8.84 14.26
C PRO A 93 5.40 -7.93 15.47
N ASP A 94 5.13 -8.44 16.67
CA ASP A 94 5.42 -7.75 17.93
C ASP A 94 6.86 -7.23 17.99
N GLY A 95 7.02 -6.02 18.52
CA GLY A 95 8.29 -5.31 18.53
C GLY A 95 8.72 -4.74 17.18
N GLN A 96 7.89 -4.84 16.13
CA GLN A 96 8.15 -4.26 14.81
C GLN A 96 7.07 -3.30 14.30
N LEU A 97 6.10 -2.97 15.16
CA LEU A 97 4.94 -2.14 14.80
C LEU A 97 5.35 -0.75 14.30
N CYS A 98 6.22 -0.05 15.03
CA CYS A 98 6.65 1.30 14.65
C CYS A 98 7.57 1.34 13.42
N ALA A 99 8.04 0.19 12.94
CA ALA A 99 8.77 0.01 11.68
C ALA A 99 7.91 -0.51 10.53
N GLY A 100 6.63 -0.83 10.78
CA GLY A 100 5.76 -1.51 9.81
C GLY A 100 6.27 -2.88 9.38
N GLY A 101 7.01 -3.59 10.25
CA GLY A 101 7.61 -4.90 9.94
C GLY A 101 8.92 -4.84 9.12
N ASP A 102 9.40 -3.65 8.75
CA ASP A 102 10.63 -3.50 7.96
C ASP A 102 11.89 -3.49 8.85
N ARG A 103 12.78 -4.47 8.63
CA ARG A 103 14.03 -4.60 9.38
C ARG A 103 15.01 -3.45 9.13
N ASN A 104 14.94 -2.78 7.98
CA ASN A 104 15.76 -1.60 7.70
C ASN A 104 15.28 -0.36 8.48
N LYS A 105 14.12 -0.46 9.14
CA LYS A 105 13.49 0.59 9.94
C LYS A 105 13.43 0.23 11.43
N ALA A 106 14.16 -0.81 11.85
CA ALA A 106 14.07 -1.39 13.19
C ALA A 106 14.39 -0.41 14.33
N GLY A 107 15.21 0.63 14.08
CA GLY A 107 15.50 1.69 15.04
C GLY A 107 14.26 2.41 15.57
N MET A 108 13.18 2.49 14.79
CA MET A 108 11.92 3.10 15.22
C MET A 108 11.17 2.29 16.29
N ASN A 109 11.53 1.02 16.48
CA ASN A 109 10.92 0.15 17.49
C ASN A 109 11.60 0.24 18.85
N ILE A 110 12.72 0.96 18.97
CA ILE A 110 13.44 1.10 20.25
C ILE A 110 12.51 1.71 21.28
N ALA A 111 12.31 1.01 22.40
CA ALA A 111 11.59 1.55 23.54
C ALA A 111 12.44 2.65 24.21
N SER A 112 11.84 3.81 24.46
CA SER A 112 12.57 4.92 25.06
C SER A 112 11.61 5.95 25.69
N SER A 113 12.02 6.52 26.82
CA SER A 113 11.42 7.73 27.38
C SER A 113 11.72 8.98 26.54
N GLU A 114 12.76 8.94 25.71
CA GLU A 114 13.29 10.11 24.96
C GLU A 114 12.58 10.39 23.63
N TRP A 115 11.60 9.56 23.24
CA TRP A 115 10.76 9.88 22.08
C TRP A 115 10.02 11.20 22.33
N GLN A 116 10.11 12.12 21.36
CA GLN A 116 9.42 13.41 21.46
C GLN A 116 7.92 13.19 21.37
N ARG A 117 7.19 13.70 22.36
CA ARG A 117 5.73 13.58 22.47
C ARG A 117 5.02 14.85 22.02
N THR A 118 3.89 14.66 21.35
CA THR A 118 2.94 15.75 21.05
C THR A 118 1.88 15.79 22.16
N ALA A 119 1.72 16.93 22.84
CA ALA A 119 0.61 17.10 23.75
C ALA A 119 -0.71 17.12 22.96
N ILE A 120 -1.68 16.31 23.37
CA ILE A 120 -3.01 16.28 22.77
C ILE A 120 -4.07 16.44 23.85
N THR A 121 -5.05 17.29 23.58
CA THR A 121 -6.16 17.55 24.50
C THR A 121 -7.45 17.11 23.81
N PRO A 122 -8.09 16.01 24.26
CA PRO A 122 -9.38 15.60 23.71
C PRO A 122 -10.44 16.69 23.92
N ASP A 123 -11.29 16.89 22.92
CA ASP A 123 -12.40 17.83 22.98
C ASP A 123 -13.51 17.37 23.96
N ASN A 124 -14.58 18.15 24.07
CA ASN A 124 -15.73 17.83 24.92
C ASN A 124 -16.47 16.52 24.53
N LYS A 125 -16.18 15.94 23.36
CA LYS A 125 -16.67 14.65 22.91
C LYS A 125 -15.63 13.54 23.07
N ASN A 126 -14.55 13.81 23.81
CA ASN A 126 -13.42 12.91 23.99
C ASN A 126 -12.78 12.50 22.65
N GLN A 127 -12.62 13.43 21.71
CA GLN A 127 -12.01 13.21 20.40
C GLN A 127 -10.82 14.14 20.17
N ILE A 128 -9.89 13.71 19.35
CA ILE A 128 -8.84 14.56 18.78
C ILE A 128 -8.99 14.62 17.26
N LYS A 129 -8.65 15.75 16.67
CA LYS A 129 -8.50 15.84 15.21
C LYS A 129 -7.14 15.29 14.82
N VAL A 130 -7.13 14.36 13.87
CA VAL A 130 -5.90 13.82 13.29
C VAL A 130 -5.76 14.24 11.84
N ARG A 131 -4.52 14.41 11.39
CA ARG A 131 -4.14 14.73 10.01
C ARG A 131 -3.07 13.76 9.54
N PHE A 132 -3.35 13.05 8.45
CA PHE A 132 -2.42 12.13 7.82
C PHE A 132 -1.97 12.70 6.48
N ARG A 133 -0.66 12.87 6.27
CA ARG A 133 -0.11 13.33 4.98
C ARG A 133 -0.02 12.15 4.03
N ALA A 134 -0.69 12.24 2.90
CA ALA A 134 -0.51 11.32 1.79
C ALA A 134 0.29 12.02 0.70
N THR A 135 1.50 11.57 0.41
CA THR A 135 2.15 12.05 -0.83
C THR A 135 1.41 11.48 -2.04
N THR A 136 0.85 10.28 -1.86
CA THR A 136 0.09 9.54 -2.86
C THR A 136 -1.18 9.00 -2.21
N PRO A 137 -2.37 9.61 -2.44
CA PRO A 137 -3.65 9.06 -1.97
C PRO A 137 -3.99 7.70 -2.60
N HIS A 138 -4.63 6.85 -1.81
CA HIS A 138 -5.12 5.53 -2.23
C HIS A 138 -6.55 5.35 -1.74
N ASN A 139 -7.48 5.45 -2.68
CA ASN A 139 -8.88 5.08 -2.48
C ASN A 139 -9.22 3.96 -3.50
N PRO A 140 -10.02 2.94 -3.13
CA PRO A 140 -10.57 2.72 -1.79
C PRO A 140 -9.50 2.29 -0.77
N SER A 141 -9.68 2.75 0.47
CA SER A 141 -8.90 2.33 1.63
C SER A 141 -9.76 2.36 2.89
N PHE A 142 -9.21 1.93 4.02
CA PHE A 142 -9.83 2.12 5.34
C PHE A 142 -8.76 2.45 6.39
N TRP A 143 -9.22 2.92 7.55
CA TRP A 143 -8.38 3.44 8.62
C TRP A 143 -8.72 2.80 9.95
N GLN A 144 -7.68 2.48 10.71
CA GLN A 144 -7.79 2.02 12.08
C GLN A 144 -6.81 2.79 12.96
N PHE A 145 -7.29 3.28 14.10
CA PHE A 145 -6.51 4.03 15.07
C PHE A 145 -6.55 3.30 16.41
N TYR A 146 -5.38 3.09 16.96
CA TYR A 146 -5.18 2.39 18.23
C TYR A 146 -4.46 3.31 19.21
N LEU A 147 -4.79 3.19 20.49
CA LEU A 147 -3.98 3.76 21.57
C LEU A 147 -3.36 2.62 22.37
N THR A 148 -2.16 2.84 22.87
CA THR A 148 -1.57 1.96 23.88
C THR A 148 -2.44 1.95 25.14
N LYS A 149 -2.74 0.75 25.64
CA LYS A 149 -3.48 0.56 26.88
C LYS A 149 -2.75 1.27 28.04
N PRO A 150 -3.48 1.80 29.05
CA PRO A 150 -2.86 2.52 30.17
C PRO A 150 -1.76 1.75 30.91
N GLU A 151 -1.83 0.42 30.90
CA GLU A 151 -0.86 -0.47 31.54
C GLU A 151 0.37 -0.83 30.67
N ALA A 152 0.44 -0.40 29.41
CA ALA A 152 1.54 -0.73 28.52
C ALA A 152 2.82 0.03 28.90
N ASP A 153 3.94 -0.69 29.06
CA ASP A 153 5.27 -0.09 29.28
C ASP A 153 5.91 0.33 27.95
N ILE A 154 5.52 1.51 27.48
CA ILE A 154 6.01 2.09 26.22
C ILE A 154 7.43 2.66 26.30
N GLN A 155 8.03 2.71 27.50
CA GLN A 155 9.35 3.31 27.71
C GLN A 155 10.46 2.26 27.71
N SER A 156 10.17 1.05 28.16
CA SER A 156 11.19 -0.01 28.30
C SER A 156 10.93 -1.25 27.45
N THR A 157 9.70 -1.43 26.93
CA THR A 157 9.33 -2.60 26.13
C THR A 157 8.96 -2.19 24.69
N PRO A 158 9.53 -2.85 23.65
CA PRO A 158 9.09 -2.64 22.28
C PRO A 158 7.59 -2.94 22.12
N LEU A 159 6.89 -2.07 21.40
CA LEU A 159 5.43 -2.13 21.25
C LEU A 159 4.98 -3.43 20.56
N GLY A 160 4.03 -4.15 21.17
CA GLY A 160 3.34 -5.31 20.60
C GLY A 160 1.84 -5.09 20.40
N TRP A 161 1.20 -5.98 19.66
CA TRP A 161 -0.24 -5.89 19.36
C TRP A 161 -1.11 -6.04 20.61
N GLN A 162 -0.67 -6.80 21.61
CA GLN A 162 -1.38 -6.93 22.88
C GLN A 162 -1.43 -5.63 23.68
N ASP A 163 -0.52 -4.70 23.42
CA ASP A 163 -0.43 -3.42 24.11
C ASP A 163 -1.42 -2.40 23.53
N LEU A 164 -2.01 -2.69 22.38
CA LEU A 164 -2.90 -1.78 21.65
C LEU A 164 -4.37 -2.05 21.94
N GLU A 165 -5.15 -0.97 21.95
CA GLU A 165 -6.60 -0.99 21.93
C GLU A 165 -7.10 -0.17 20.74
N LEU A 166 -7.96 -0.77 19.91
CA LEU A 166 -8.61 -0.09 18.80
C LEU A 166 -9.61 0.93 19.36
N VAL A 167 -9.44 2.21 19.02
CA VAL A 167 -10.29 3.30 19.53
C VAL A 167 -11.15 3.95 18.46
N GLN A 168 -10.76 3.89 17.18
CA GLN A 168 -11.53 4.47 16.09
C GLN A 168 -11.27 3.74 14.76
N GLU A 169 -12.31 3.61 13.94
CA GLU A 169 -12.22 3.11 12.56
C GLU A 169 -12.96 4.03 11.59
N TYR A 170 -12.51 4.04 10.34
CA TYR A 170 -13.18 4.65 9.21
C TYR A 170 -13.07 3.74 7.98
N GLY A 171 -14.11 3.73 7.14
CA GLY A 171 -14.01 3.19 5.78
C GLY A 171 -13.24 4.14 4.86
N ASN A 172 -13.61 4.18 3.59
CA ASN A 172 -12.97 5.09 2.63
C ASN A 172 -13.22 6.56 3.02
N VAL A 173 -12.14 7.32 3.18
CA VAL A 173 -12.15 8.76 3.48
C VAL A 173 -11.64 9.50 2.25
N GLU A 174 -12.28 10.61 1.90
CA GLU A 174 -11.81 11.47 0.82
C GLU A 174 -10.65 12.35 1.30
N PHE A 175 -9.54 12.35 0.57
CA PHE A 175 -8.44 13.28 0.85
C PHE A 175 -8.83 14.70 0.42
N PHE A 176 -8.06 15.68 0.85
CA PHE A 176 -8.09 17.03 0.32
C PHE A 176 -6.67 17.55 0.05
N VAL A 177 -6.56 18.51 -0.85
CA VAL A 177 -5.31 19.24 -1.08
C VAL A 177 -5.27 20.43 -0.13
N ALA A 178 -4.29 20.42 0.77
CA ALA A 178 -4.01 21.56 1.62
C ALA A 178 -3.40 22.70 0.80
N PRO A 179 -3.38 23.90 1.37
CA PRO A 179 -2.98 25.09 0.64
C PRO A 179 -1.49 25.17 0.30
N ASP A 180 -0.68 24.38 0.99
CA ASP A 180 0.72 24.14 0.65
C ASP A 180 0.88 23.13 -0.51
N GLY A 181 -0.21 22.75 -1.17
CA GLY A 181 -0.25 21.82 -2.29
C GLY A 181 -0.12 20.34 -1.90
N LYS A 182 0.04 20.02 -0.61
CA LYS A 182 0.16 18.64 -0.13
C LYS A 182 -1.21 18.03 0.09
N ARG A 183 -1.31 16.70 0.02
CA ARG A 183 -2.57 15.98 0.18
C ARG A 183 -2.67 15.38 1.57
N TYR A 184 -3.87 15.42 2.13
CA TYR A 184 -4.12 15.02 3.50
C TYR A 184 -5.46 14.32 3.65
N TYR A 185 -5.52 13.40 4.62
CA TYR A 185 -6.75 12.89 5.19
C TYR A 185 -6.92 13.52 6.59
N GLU A 186 -8.13 13.97 6.92
CA GLU A 186 -8.49 14.49 8.25
C GLU A 186 -9.63 13.66 8.84
N MET A 187 -9.50 13.26 10.09
CA MET A 187 -10.45 12.39 10.80
C MET A 187 -10.56 12.82 12.28
N GLN A 188 -11.65 12.44 12.95
CA GLN A 188 -11.78 12.58 14.40
C GLN A 188 -11.49 11.24 15.07
N VAL A 189 -10.50 11.16 15.96
CA VAL A 189 -10.14 9.93 16.65
C VAL A 189 -10.66 9.98 18.08
N ALA A 190 -11.47 8.98 18.46
CA ALA A 190 -11.91 8.84 19.83
C ALA A 190 -10.74 8.57 20.77
N VAL A 191 -10.75 9.25 21.90
CA VAL A 191 -9.82 9.07 23.01
C VAL A 191 -10.68 8.81 24.26
N PRO A 192 -11.09 7.57 24.55
CA PRO A 192 -11.91 7.24 25.72
C PRO A 192 -11.32 7.76 27.04
N SER A 193 -12.14 8.19 27.99
CA SER A 193 -11.71 8.90 29.21
C SER A 193 -10.67 8.17 30.07
N LYS A 194 -10.57 6.85 29.95
CA LYS A 194 -9.53 6.03 30.61
C LYS A 194 -8.10 6.29 30.12
N PHE A 195 -7.93 6.90 28.94
CA PHE A 195 -6.62 7.26 28.40
C PHE A 195 -6.22 8.66 28.86
N SER A 196 -5.06 8.77 29.50
CA SER A 196 -4.43 10.00 30.00
C SER A 196 -2.92 9.77 30.14
N GLY A 197 -2.12 10.84 30.07
CA GLY A 197 -0.66 10.74 30.17
C GLY A 197 -0.02 10.22 28.88
N ASP A 198 1.20 9.72 28.99
CA ASP A 198 1.99 9.29 27.84
C ASP A 198 1.40 8.04 27.19
N ALA A 199 1.25 8.07 25.86
CA ALA A 199 0.73 6.97 25.06
C ALA A 199 1.35 6.99 23.65
N ILE A 200 1.14 5.92 22.90
CA ILE A 200 1.41 5.88 21.47
C ILE A 200 0.07 5.78 20.73
N LEU A 201 -0.19 6.73 19.83
CA LEU A 201 -1.23 6.61 18.81
C LEU A 201 -0.65 5.82 17.63
N TYR A 202 -1.16 4.60 17.44
CA TYR A 202 -0.78 3.74 16.33
C TYR A 202 -1.84 3.80 15.23
N THR A 203 -1.43 4.15 14.03
CA THR A 203 -2.32 4.30 12.87
C THR A 203 -2.03 3.22 11.85
N ARG A 204 -3.09 2.58 11.36
CA ARG A 204 -3.07 1.71 10.19
C ARG A 204 -3.94 2.32 9.09
N TRP A 205 -3.32 2.66 7.97
CA TRP A 205 -4.00 3.02 6.72
C TRP A 205 -3.88 1.85 5.75
N GLN A 206 -5.00 1.19 5.45
CA GLN A 206 -5.00 -0.05 4.67
C GLN A 206 -5.63 0.18 3.29
N ARG A 207 -4.88 -0.10 2.22
CA ARG A 207 -5.43 -0.12 0.86
C ARG A 207 -6.38 -1.31 0.69
N ASP A 208 -7.50 -1.08 0.01
CA ASP A 208 -8.48 -2.10 -0.36
C ASP A 208 -8.25 -2.51 -1.82
N ASP A 209 -7.25 -3.35 -2.03
CA ASP A 209 -6.89 -3.92 -3.33
C ASP A 209 -6.15 -5.25 -3.17
N VAL A 210 -5.84 -5.92 -4.28
CA VAL A 210 -5.24 -7.27 -4.29
C VAL A 210 -3.82 -7.35 -3.73
N VAL A 211 -3.07 -6.24 -3.67
CA VAL A 211 -1.74 -6.19 -3.05
C VAL A 211 -1.88 -6.09 -1.53
N GLY A 212 -2.89 -5.35 -1.07
CA GLY A 212 -3.20 -5.24 0.36
C GLY A 212 -2.11 -4.52 1.15
N GLU A 213 -1.47 -3.51 0.58
CA GLU A 213 -0.47 -2.71 1.27
C GLU A 213 -1.10 -1.85 2.38
N GLY A 214 -0.58 -1.99 3.60
CA GLY A 214 -0.95 -1.17 4.75
C GLY A 214 0.21 -0.32 5.22
N PHE A 215 -0.07 0.90 5.69
CA PHE A 215 0.87 1.86 6.26
C PHE A 215 0.68 1.96 7.76
N TYR A 216 1.77 1.87 8.52
CA TYR A 216 1.79 1.75 9.97
C TYR A 216 2.64 2.85 10.59
N ASN A 217 2.06 3.67 11.47
CA ASN A 217 2.79 4.77 12.10
C ASN A 217 2.57 4.81 13.60
N CYS A 218 3.64 5.11 14.34
CA CYS A 218 3.59 5.46 15.76
C CYS A 218 3.73 6.98 15.92
N SER A 219 2.78 7.60 16.61
CA SER A 219 2.89 9.00 17.06
C SER A 219 2.91 9.00 18.58
N ASP A 220 4.03 9.44 19.18
CA ASP A 220 4.12 9.56 20.64
C ASP A 220 3.36 10.79 21.10
N VAL A 221 2.49 10.61 22.07
CA VAL A 221 1.58 11.65 22.55
C VAL A 221 1.53 11.69 24.07
N THR A 222 1.20 12.85 24.60
CA THR A 222 0.81 13.02 26.01
C THR A 222 -0.65 13.49 26.03
N ILE A 223 -1.55 12.63 26.51
CA ILE A 223 -2.99 12.91 26.57
C ILE A 223 -3.29 13.74 27.82
N VAL A 224 -3.64 15.00 27.61
CA VAL A 224 -3.97 15.97 28.65
C VAL A 224 -5.48 16.02 28.83
N ARG A 225 -5.97 15.66 30.03
CA ARG A 225 -7.41 15.62 30.36
C ARG A 225 -7.89 16.76 31.24
N ASP A 226 -6.96 17.51 31.82
CA ASP A 226 -7.26 18.56 32.76
C ASP A 226 -6.91 19.92 32.15
N THR A 227 -7.94 20.66 31.78
CA THR A 227 -7.86 22.10 31.62
C THR A 227 -8.96 22.74 32.44
N THR A 228 -9.10 22.35 33.71
CA THR A 228 -9.57 23.33 34.68
C THR A 228 -8.61 24.52 34.51
N PRO A 229 -9.05 25.71 34.08
CA PRO A 229 -8.14 26.83 33.89
C PRO A 229 -7.50 27.09 35.24
N THR A 230 -6.22 26.72 35.39
CA THR A 230 -5.53 26.88 36.67
C THR A 230 -5.27 28.37 36.95
N GLU A 231 -5.42 29.23 35.95
CA GLU A 231 -5.45 30.68 36.06
C GLU A 231 -6.48 31.24 35.07
N PRO A 232 -7.11 32.41 35.32
CA PRO A 232 -7.97 33.04 34.32
C PRO A 232 -7.16 33.28 33.05
N VAL A 233 -7.60 32.69 31.94
CA VAL A 233 -6.97 32.87 30.63
C VAL A 233 -6.94 34.35 30.30
N SER A 234 -5.76 34.97 30.40
CA SER A 234 -5.57 36.35 29.98
C SER A 234 -5.44 36.38 28.46
N TRP A 235 -6.53 36.74 27.79
CA TRP A 235 -6.57 36.83 26.34
C TRP A 235 -5.61 37.93 25.84
N THR A 236 -4.61 37.52 25.07
CA THR A 236 -3.66 38.45 24.44
C THR A 236 -4.00 38.59 22.96
N SER A 237 -4.13 39.83 22.47
CA SER A 237 -4.39 40.07 21.04
C SER A 237 -3.17 39.67 20.21
N ALA A 238 -3.35 38.70 19.31
CA ALA A 238 -2.34 38.28 18.35
C ALA A 238 -2.40 39.08 17.03
N GLY A 239 -3.46 39.88 16.84
CA GLY A 239 -3.63 40.79 15.69
C GLY A 239 -5.04 40.75 15.08
N PHE A 240 -5.26 41.55 14.02
CA PHE A 240 -6.54 41.59 13.30
C PHE A 240 -6.88 40.26 12.64
N PHE A 241 -8.09 39.75 12.89
CA PHE A 241 -8.56 38.47 12.36
C PHE A 241 -8.52 38.43 10.83
N ILE A 242 -8.96 39.53 10.19
CA ILE A 242 -8.90 39.73 8.74
C ILE A 242 -8.09 41.01 8.50
N LYS A 243 -7.00 40.91 7.73
CA LYS A 243 -6.20 42.08 7.35
C LYS A 243 -6.89 42.83 6.21
N GLN A 244 -6.69 44.15 6.14
CA GLN A 244 -7.19 44.93 5.00
C GLN A 244 -6.70 44.35 3.66
N GLY A 245 -7.62 44.27 2.70
CA GLY A 245 -7.34 43.72 1.37
C GLY A 245 -7.44 42.20 1.26
N GLN A 246 -7.65 41.47 2.36
CA GLN A 246 -7.95 40.04 2.31
C GLN A 246 -9.43 39.82 1.96
N LEU A 247 -9.71 39.66 0.67
CA LEU A 247 -11.03 39.34 0.13
C LEU A 247 -11.07 37.88 -0.32
N ALA A 248 -12.18 37.20 -0.07
CA ALA A 248 -12.43 35.85 -0.55
C ALA A 248 -13.50 35.85 -1.65
N ASN A 249 -13.39 34.91 -2.58
CA ASN A 249 -14.32 34.68 -3.68
C ASN A 249 -14.94 33.29 -3.57
N VAL A 250 -16.05 33.07 -4.27
CA VAL A 250 -16.68 31.75 -4.36
C VAL A 250 -15.69 30.75 -4.98
N GLY A 251 -15.46 29.64 -4.29
CA GLY A 251 -14.48 28.62 -4.64
C GLY A 251 -13.15 28.76 -3.89
N ASP A 252 -12.88 29.89 -3.24
CA ASP A 252 -11.69 30.06 -2.41
C ASP A 252 -11.79 29.23 -1.12
N THR A 253 -10.66 29.01 -0.46
CA THR A 253 -10.61 28.43 0.89
C THR A 253 -9.95 29.42 1.85
N VAL A 254 -10.62 29.71 2.96
CA VAL A 254 -10.01 30.44 4.08
C VAL A 254 -9.38 29.43 5.03
N TRP A 255 -8.14 29.67 5.43
CA TRP A 255 -7.36 28.78 6.28
C TRP A 255 -6.75 29.54 7.45
N LEU A 256 -7.15 29.20 8.68
CA LEU A 256 -6.57 29.75 9.90
C LEU A 256 -5.68 28.72 10.57
N ARG A 257 -4.49 29.17 10.99
CA ARG A 257 -3.54 28.39 11.78
C ARG A 257 -3.09 29.16 13.01
N VAL A 258 -2.92 28.47 14.13
CA VAL A 258 -2.29 28.99 15.36
C VAL A 258 -1.10 28.11 15.69
N PHE A 259 0.01 28.72 16.11
CA PHE A 259 1.26 28.06 16.47
C PHE A 259 1.65 28.43 17.90
N ASP A 260 2.32 27.54 18.61
CA ASP A 260 2.95 27.83 19.90
C ASP A 260 4.29 28.59 19.76
N GLY A 261 4.96 28.83 20.88
CA GLY A 261 6.26 29.51 20.93
C GLY A 261 7.41 28.75 20.26
N ASP A 262 7.28 27.43 20.11
CA ASP A 262 8.25 26.56 19.45
C ASP A 262 7.91 26.35 17.96
N GLY A 263 6.80 26.92 17.49
CA GLY A 263 6.31 26.83 16.12
C GLY A 263 5.48 25.59 15.82
N GLN A 264 5.07 24.81 16.83
CA GLN A 264 4.13 23.70 16.66
C GLN A 264 2.73 24.23 16.37
N GLU A 265 2.07 23.68 15.35
CA GLU A 265 0.70 24.06 14.98
C GLU A 265 -0.32 23.51 16.01
N LEU A 266 -0.99 24.41 16.72
CA LEU A 266 -2.00 24.11 17.74
C LEU A 266 -3.42 24.05 17.18
N VAL A 267 -3.72 24.93 16.22
CA VAL A 267 -5.03 25.02 15.57
C VAL A 267 -4.84 25.05 14.07
N GLN A 268 -5.69 24.32 13.36
CA GLN A 268 -5.78 24.35 11.91
C GLN A 268 -7.23 24.15 11.47
N GLU A 269 -7.89 25.24 11.11
CA GLU A 269 -9.28 25.24 10.69
C GLU A 269 -9.44 25.81 9.28
N LYS A 270 -10.38 25.29 8.50
CA LYS A 270 -10.64 25.74 7.14
C LYS A 270 -12.12 26.03 6.92
N LEU A 271 -12.39 26.98 6.05
CA LEU A 271 -13.73 27.24 5.53
C LEU A 271 -13.68 27.38 4.01
N SER A 272 -14.35 26.48 3.30
CA SER A 272 -14.58 26.62 1.87
C SER A 272 -15.61 27.73 1.63
N ILE A 273 -15.32 28.62 0.67
CA ILE A 273 -16.20 29.72 0.32
C ILE A 273 -17.14 29.28 -0.79
N THR A 274 -18.43 29.30 -0.49
CA THR A 274 -19.51 28.87 -1.36
C THR A 274 -20.41 30.05 -1.68
N GLN A 275 -21.32 29.86 -2.63
CA GLN A 275 -22.36 30.86 -2.91
C GLN A 275 -23.23 31.15 -1.69
N SER A 276 -23.39 30.20 -0.77
CA SER A 276 -24.23 30.37 0.42
C SER A 276 -23.55 31.19 1.51
N ASN A 277 -22.24 31.08 1.69
CA ASN A 277 -21.55 31.73 2.83
C ASN A 277 -20.74 32.97 2.45
N ILE A 278 -20.53 33.29 1.16
CA ILE A 278 -19.67 34.39 0.71
C ILE A 278 -19.91 35.73 1.41
N ASN A 279 -21.15 36.04 1.80
CA ASN A 279 -21.49 37.32 2.45
C ASN A 279 -21.32 37.33 3.98
N HIS A 280 -21.08 36.18 4.61
CA HIS A 280 -20.99 36.04 6.07
C HIS A 280 -19.96 35.00 6.53
N TRP A 281 -19.06 34.58 5.65
CA TRP A 281 -18.06 33.54 5.93
C TRP A 281 -17.22 33.90 7.15
N ALA A 282 -16.87 35.18 7.33
CA ALA A 282 -16.03 35.64 8.44
C ALA A 282 -16.70 35.38 9.79
N ALA A 283 -17.99 35.71 9.92
CA ALA A 283 -18.77 35.47 11.12
C ALA A 283 -18.98 33.96 11.37
N GLN A 284 -19.28 33.20 10.31
CA GLN A 284 -19.39 31.75 10.39
C GLN A 284 -18.09 31.13 10.89
N PHE A 285 -16.96 31.54 10.31
CA PHE A 285 -15.65 30.96 10.61
C PHE A 285 -15.18 31.32 12.02
N ALA A 286 -15.35 32.57 12.43
CA ALA A 286 -15.06 33.00 13.80
C ALA A 286 -15.89 32.22 14.82
N SER A 287 -17.19 31.99 14.55
CA SER A 287 -18.04 31.16 15.40
C SER A 287 -17.53 29.72 15.51
N THR A 288 -17.18 29.08 14.37
CA THR A 288 -16.59 27.73 14.38
C THR A 288 -15.31 27.69 15.21
N LEU A 289 -14.43 28.67 15.02
CA LEU A 289 -13.15 28.76 15.72
C LEU A 289 -13.31 28.98 17.23
N ASN A 290 -14.15 29.93 17.63
CA ASN A 290 -14.40 30.22 19.05
C ASN A 290 -15.05 29.04 19.78
N ASN A 291 -15.87 28.25 19.09
CA ASN A 291 -16.53 27.08 19.69
C ASN A 291 -15.59 25.87 19.78
N ASN A 292 -14.83 25.59 18.73
CA ASN A 292 -14.02 24.39 18.65
C ASN A 292 -12.66 24.54 19.33
N HIS A 293 -12.15 25.77 19.46
CA HIS A 293 -10.81 26.07 19.97
C HIS A 293 -10.85 27.07 21.13
N ALA A 294 -11.92 27.03 21.94
CA ALA A 294 -12.22 28.00 23.00
C ALA A 294 -11.11 28.16 24.06
N ASN A 295 -10.25 27.16 24.24
CA ASN A 295 -9.11 27.18 25.17
C ASN A 295 -7.81 27.72 24.54
N THR A 296 -7.77 27.88 23.23
CA THR A 296 -6.59 28.29 22.47
C THR A 296 -6.73 29.69 21.91
N LEU A 297 -7.92 30.04 21.42
CA LEU A 297 -8.19 31.32 20.78
C LEU A 297 -9.61 31.84 21.02
N GLN A 298 -9.79 33.15 20.86
CA GLN A 298 -11.08 33.83 20.74
C GLN A 298 -11.00 34.90 19.66
N ILE A 299 -12.06 35.09 18.89
CA ILE A 299 -12.13 36.06 17.80
C ILE A 299 -13.27 37.03 18.06
N GLY A 300 -12.95 38.32 18.09
CA GLY A 300 -13.93 39.37 18.28
C GLY A 300 -13.33 40.73 18.62
N VAL A 301 -14.17 41.64 19.09
CA VAL A 301 -13.78 42.91 19.71
C VAL A 301 -13.85 42.73 21.23
N GLN A 302 -12.74 43.02 21.92
CA GLN A 302 -12.70 43.00 23.37
C GLN A 302 -13.54 44.17 23.93
N GLN A 303 -14.56 43.83 24.69
CA GLN A 303 -15.47 44.76 25.36
C GLN A 303 -14.82 45.29 26.66
N SER A 304 -15.44 46.32 27.25
CA SER A 304 -14.92 46.95 28.47
C SER A 304 -14.93 46.03 29.70
N ASP A 305 -15.74 44.97 29.67
CA ASP A 305 -15.80 43.92 30.71
C ASP A 305 -14.79 42.78 30.48
N GLY A 306 -13.96 42.87 29.43
CA GLY A 306 -12.97 41.87 29.05
C GLY A 306 -13.51 40.75 28.16
N ASN A 307 -14.82 40.68 27.91
CA ASN A 307 -15.40 39.69 27.01
C ASN A 307 -15.02 39.97 25.57
N ILE A 308 -14.80 38.91 24.79
CA ILE A 308 -14.49 39.03 23.36
C ILE A 308 -15.73 38.60 22.59
N VAL A 309 -16.31 39.54 21.82
CA VAL A 309 -17.55 39.31 21.07
C VAL A 309 -17.32 39.64 19.61
N PHE A 310 -17.67 38.73 18.71
CA PHE A 310 -17.54 38.95 17.28
C PHE A 310 -18.51 40.03 16.78
N ASP A 311 -17.98 41.05 16.10
CA ASP A 311 -18.75 42.12 15.48
C ASP A 311 -18.87 41.87 13.96
N ALA A 312 -20.02 41.30 13.54
CA ALA A 312 -20.29 41.02 12.13
C ALA A 312 -20.54 42.29 11.29
N ALA A 313 -20.88 43.43 11.92
CA ALA A 313 -21.07 44.69 11.21
C ALA A 313 -19.73 45.40 10.94
N GLN A 314 -18.71 45.15 11.76
CA GLN A 314 -17.38 45.73 11.63
C GLN A 314 -16.29 44.66 11.55
N LEU A 315 -16.23 43.94 10.43
CA LEU A 315 -15.25 42.85 10.24
C LEU A 315 -13.80 43.28 10.52
N ALA A 316 -13.41 44.48 10.11
CA ALA A 316 -12.06 45.02 10.29
C ALA A 316 -11.70 45.35 11.75
N ALA A 317 -12.67 45.44 12.66
CA ALA A 317 -12.43 45.69 14.08
C ALA A 317 -12.09 44.40 14.86
N ASN A 318 -12.46 43.24 14.31
CA ASN A 318 -12.26 41.96 15.00
C ASN A 318 -10.79 41.57 15.02
N GLN A 319 -10.33 41.15 16.19
CA GLN A 319 -9.00 40.63 16.44
C GLN A 319 -9.07 39.16 16.83
N LEU A 320 -7.99 38.43 16.59
CA LEU A 320 -7.78 37.11 17.17
C LEU A 320 -6.96 37.26 18.44
N PHE A 321 -7.49 36.72 19.53
CA PHE A 321 -6.85 36.62 20.83
C PHE A 321 -6.42 35.19 21.07
N VAL A 322 -5.28 35.02 21.74
CA VAL A 322 -4.70 33.72 22.12
C VAL A 322 -4.59 33.60 23.63
N SER A 323 -4.61 32.36 24.11
CA SER A 323 -4.51 32.05 25.54
C SER A 323 -3.09 32.09 26.11
N ASP A 324 -2.07 32.11 25.25
CA ASP A 324 -0.66 32.26 25.62
C ASP A 324 0.00 33.33 24.75
N THR A 325 0.80 34.20 25.38
CA THR A 325 1.51 35.31 24.71
C THR A 325 2.54 34.88 23.67
N GLN A 326 3.03 33.64 23.72
CA GLN A 326 3.95 33.10 22.73
C GLN A 326 3.24 32.57 21.49
N TYR A 327 1.91 32.43 21.53
CA TYR A 327 1.17 31.91 20.40
C TYR A 327 1.08 32.94 19.27
N THR A 328 1.23 32.45 18.05
CA THR A 328 1.11 33.27 16.83
C THR A 328 0.04 32.68 15.91
N PHE A 329 -0.50 33.48 14.98
CA PHE A 329 -1.49 32.97 14.04
C PHE A 329 -1.26 33.46 12.61
N ASN A 330 -1.84 32.73 11.66
CA ASN A 330 -1.89 33.12 10.26
C ASN A 330 -3.27 32.79 9.66
N LEU A 331 -3.90 33.77 9.03
CA LEU A 331 -5.10 33.60 8.20
C LEU A 331 -4.74 33.81 6.73
N SER A 332 -4.93 32.77 5.93
CA SER A 332 -4.66 32.76 4.48
C SER A 332 -5.97 32.60 3.71
N ILE A 333 -6.13 33.36 2.62
CA ILE A 333 -7.19 33.16 1.62
C ILE A 333 -6.54 32.58 0.38
N LEU A 334 -7.09 31.47 -0.09
CA LEU A 334 -6.47 30.64 -1.09
C LEU A 334 -7.40 30.59 -2.26
N ALA A 335 -6.93 31.11 -3.39
CA ALA A 335 -7.71 31.14 -4.61
C ALA A 335 -8.19 29.73 -4.96
N LYS A 336 -9.41 29.64 -5.52
CA LYS A 336 -9.92 28.40 -6.10
C LYS A 336 -8.82 27.72 -6.94
N PRO A 337 -8.51 26.44 -6.70
CA PRO A 337 -7.52 25.71 -7.50
C PRO A 337 -7.87 25.72 -9.00
N GLN A 338 -6.85 25.84 -9.86
CA GLN A 338 -7.00 25.52 -11.29
C GLN A 338 -7.05 24.01 -11.46
N ASN A 339 -7.91 23.54 -12.37
CA ASN A 339 -8.07 22.12 -12.67
C ASN A 339 -6.76 21.51 -13.17
N ARG A 340 -6.35 20.39 -12.58
CA ARG A 340 -5.17 19.60 -12.90
C ARG A 340 -5.60 18.28 -13.54
N ALA A 341 -4.71 17.64 -14.28
CA ALA A 341 -4.98 16.33 -14.85
C ALA A 341 -5.05 15.26 -13.74
N PRO A 342 -5.88 14.21 -13.91
CA PRO A 342 -5.99 13.14 -12.94
C PRO A 342 -4.66 12.41 -12.77
N VAL A 343 -4.35 12.05 -11.54
CA VAL A 343 -3.21 11.19 -11.21
C VAL A 343 -3.69 9.75 -11.25
N VAL A 344 -3.09 8.98 -12.15
CA VAL A 344 -3.35 7.54 -12.31
C VAL A 344 -2.08 6.78 -11.97
N HIS A 345 -2.20 5.79 -11.07
CA HIS A 345 -1.13 4.85 -10.78
C HIS A 345 -1.23 3.66 -11.71
N THR A 346 -0.09 3.21 -12.19
CA THR A 346 0.01 1.98 -12.96
C THR A 346 -0.39 0.79 -12.08
N PRO A 347 -1.41 -0.01 -12.44
CA PRO A 347 -1.70 -1.25 -11.74
C PRO A 347 -0.49 -2.17 -11.74
N ALA A 348 -0.31 -2.95 -10.66
CA ALA A 348 0.72 -3.97 -10.63
C ALA A 348 0.48 -5.02 -11.73
N ASN A 349 1.56 -5.60 -12.27
CA ASN A 349 1.44 -6.72 -13.18
C ASN A 349 0.74 -7.88 -12.48
N ILE A 350 -0.19 -8.53 -13.18
CA ILE A 350 -1.01 -9.59 -12.60
C ILE A 350 -0.75 -10.92 -13.28
N THR A 351 -0.74 -11.98 -12.49
CA THR A 351 -0.64 -13.36 -12.98
C THR A 351 -1.89 -14.12 -12.57
N LEU A 352 -2.56 -14.74 -13.53
CA LEU A 352 -3.76 -15.52 -13.30
C LEU A 352 -3.68 -16.86 -14.04
N LYS A 353 -4.32 -17.88 -13.46
CA LYS A 353 -4.44 -19.19 -14.11
C LYS A 353 -5.42 -19.10 -15.26
N GLU A 354 -5.20 -19.86 -16.31
CA GLU A 354 -6.20 -20.00 -17.37
C GLU A 354 -7.56 -20.45 -16.80
N GLY A 355 -8.65 -19.98 -17.42
CA GLY A 355 -10.03 -20.24 -16.96
C GLY A 355 -10.43 -19.57 -15.64
N SER A 356 -9.52 -18.87 -14.95
CA SER A 356 -9.81 -18.16 -13.69
C SER A 356 -10.18 -16.70 -13.89
N SER A 357 -10.75 -16.08 -12.87
CA SER A 357 -11.04 -14.65 -12.83
C SER A 357 -10.47 -14.00 -11.57
N THR A 358 -10.22 -12.70 -11.65
CA THR A 358 -9.71 -11.91 -10.53
C THR A 358 -10.15 -10.45 -10.62
N SER A 359 -10.21 -9.78 -9.48
CA SER A 359 -10.47 -8.34 -9.43
C SER A 359 -9.20 -7.58 -9.81
N LEU A 360 -9.34 -6.57 -10.68
CA LEU A 360 -8.28 -5.66 -11.06
C LEU A 360 -8.73 -4.23 -10.73
N HIS A 361 -7.92 -3.53 -9.95
CA HIS A 361 -8.19 -2.17 -9.51
C HIS A 361 -7.10 -1.21 -10.01
N VAL A 362 -7.49 -0.01 -10.43
CA VAL A 362 -6.59 1.11 -10.68
C VAL A 362 -6.82 2.21 -9.65
N HIS A 363 -5.75 2.58 -8.94
CA HIS A 363 -5.80 3.78 -8.10
C HIS A 363 -5.65 5.01 -8.98
N ALA A 364 -6.68 5.84 -8.97
CA ALA A 364 -6.64 7.15 -9.59
C ALA A 364 -7.34 8.17 -8.69
N PHE A 365 -6.85 9.41 -8.72
CA PHE A 365 -7.45 10.51 -8.01
C PHE A 365 -7.31 11.80 -8.80
N ASP A 366 -8.22 12.73 -8.52
CA ASP A 366 -8.13 14.09 -8.99
C ASP A 366 -7.89 15.03 -7.81
N ASP A 367 -6.86 15.87 -7.92
CA ASP A 367 -6.50 16.80 -6.85
C ASP A 367 -7.55 17.90 -6.64
N ASP A 368 -8.38 18.15 -7.66
CA ASP A 368 -9.44 19.16 -7.64
C ASP A 368 -10.81 18.53 -7.33
N LYS A 369 -10.83 17.23 -7.03
CA LYS A 369 -11.99 16.41 -6.67
C LYS A 369 -13.07 16.37 -7.76
N GLY A 370 -12.67 16.50 -9.02
CA GLY A 370 -13.54 16.24 -10.16
C GLY A 370 -13.97 14.77 -10.23
N PRO A 371 -15.19 14.47 -10.71
CA PRO A 371 -15.61 13.09 -10.93
C PRO A 371 -14.74 12.42 -12.01
N LEU A 372 -14.28 11.20 -11.73
CA LEU A 372 -13.44 10.45 -12.66
C LEU A 372 -14.25 9.44 -13.48
N SER A 373 -13.89 9.33 -14.75
CA SER A 373 -14.37 8.31 -15.68
C SER A 373 -13.23 7.39 -16.09
N PHE A 374 -13.53 6.11 -16.30
CA PHE A 374 -12.53 5.05 -16.52
C PHE A 374 -12.84 4.28 -17.80
N ALA A 375 -11.86 4.17 -18.68
CA ALA A 375 -11.95 3.40 -19.92
C ALA A 375 -10.86 2.32 -19.94
N TRP A 376 -11.27 1.07 -19.74
CA TRP A 376 -10.39 -0.09 -19.78
C TRP A 376 -10.23 -0.61 -21.21
N GLN A 377 -8.98 -0.93 -21.58
CA GLN A 377 -8.62 -1.54 -22.85
C GLN A 377 -7.89 -2.84 -22.57
N ILE A 378 -8.64 -3.94 -22.56
CA ILE A 378 -8.13 -5.29 -22.34
C ILE A 378 -8.18 -6.05 -23.67
N PRO A 379 -7.04 -6.55 -24.19
CA PRO A 379 -7.00 -7.20 -25.49
C PRO A 379 -7.64 -8.60 -25.45
N ALA A 380 -8.37 -8.96 -26.51
CA ALA A 380 -8.81 -10.34 -26.71
C ALA A 380 -7.59 -11.29 -26.82
N PRO A 381 -7.70 -12.56 -26.35
CA PRO A 381 -8.90 -13.25 -25.91
C PRO A 381 -9.26 -13.06 -24.42
N LEU A 382 -8.59 -12.17 -23.68
CA LEU A 382 -9.05 -11.78 -22.34
C LEU A 382 -10.39 -11.08 -22.42
N SER A 383 -11.18 -11.20 -21.36
CA SER A 383 -12.43 -10.47 -21.19
C SER A 383 -12.51 -9.86 -19.80
N TYR A 384 -13.37 -8.85 -19.65
CA TYR A 384 -13.64 -8.28 -18.34
C TYR A 384 -15.12 -7.89 -18.21
N SER A 385 -15.58 -7.78 -16.96
CA SER A 385 -16.88 -7.20 -16.62
C SER A 385 -16.72 -6.14 -15.53
N GLY A 386 -17.73 -5.28 -15.37
CA GLY A 386 -17.69 -4.14 -14.45
C GLY A 386 -17.29 -2.83 -15.13
N SER A 387 -17.19 -1.77 -14.34
CA SER A 387 -16.87 -0.41 -14.77
C SER A 387 -16.24 0.40 -13.62
N GLY A 388 -15.72 1.59 -13.93
CA GLY A 388 -15.06 2.44 -12.94
C GLY A 388 -13.64 1.97 -12.63
N ALA A 389 -13.18 2.24 -11.41
CA ALA A 389 -11.82 1.95 -10.98
C ALA A 389 -11.52 0.46 -10.80
N THR A 390 -12.56 -0.39 -10.68
CA THR A 390 -12.41 -1.84 -10.47
C THR A 390 -13.17 -2.61 -11.55
N ILE A 391 -12.51 -3.60 -12.15
CA ILE A 391 -13.12 -4.56 -13.08
C ILE A 391 -12.82 -5.99 -12.64
N THR A 392 -13.63 -6.93 -13.08
CA THR A 392 -13.33 -8.37 -12.95
C THR A 392 -12.75 -8.86 -14.26
N LEU A 393 -11.46 -9.19 -14.26
CA LEU A 393 -10.74 -9.75 -15.40
C LEU A 393 -10.93 -11.28 -15.44
N ALA A 394 -11.13 -11.84 -16.62
CA ALA A 394 -11.25 -13.29 -16.84
C ALA A 394 -10.21 -13.79 -17.86
N ALA A 395 -9.44 -14.81 -17.49
CA ALA A 395 -8.45 -15.45 -18.33
C ALA A 395 -9.08 -16.46 -19.31
N PRO A 396 -8.65 -16.45 -20.58
CA PRO A 396 -8.95 -17.52 -21.51
C PRO A 396 -8.10 -18.76 -21.20
N GLU A 397 -8.39 -19.86 -21.88
CA GLU A 397 -7.48 -21.01 -22.04
C GLU A 397 -6.28 -20.61 -22.91
N VAL A 398 -5.08 -21.04 -22.54
CA VAL A 398 -3.83 -20.71 -23.27
C VAL A 398 -2.95 -21.95 -23.43
N GLN A 399 -2.38 -22.16 -24.62
CA GLN A 399 -1.52 -23.32 -24.89
C GLN A 399 -0.13 -23.24 -24.23
N GLN A 400 0.26 -22.06 -23.74
CA GLN A 400 1.47 -21.79 -22.99
C GLN A 400 1.29 -20.50 -22.19
N ASN A 401 2.16 -20.24 -21.21
CA ASN A 401 2.14 -18.96 -20.49
C ASN A 401 2.22 -17.80 -21.50
N THR A 402 1.26 -16.89 -21.41
CA THR A 402 1.09 -15.82 -22.39
C THR A 402 0.90 -14.50 -21.69
N ASP A 403 1.65 -13.48 -22.13
CA ASP A 403 1.54 -12.12 -21.63
C ASP A 403 0.68 -11.27 -22.56
N TYR A 404 -0.20 -10.47 -21.97
CA TYR A 404 -1.04 -9.49 -22.64
C TYR A 404 -0.78 -8.09 -22.08
N GLN A 405 -0.87 -7.07 -22.93
CA GLN A 405 -0.73 -5.67 -22.52
C GLN A 405 -2.11 -5.03 -22.35
N GLY A 406 -2.49 -4.75 -21.10
CA GLY A 406 -3.71 -4.02 -20.76
C GLY A 406 -3.43 -2.52 -20.56
N GLN A 407 -4.45 -1.69 -20.75
CA GLN A 407 -4.38 -0.26 -20.47
C GLN A 407 -5.65 0.24 -19.79
N VAL A 408 -5.53 1.35 -19.05
CA VAL A 408 -6.66 2.11 -18.53
C VAL A 408 -6.42 3.60 -18.70
N THR A 409 -7.42 4.27 -19.28
CA THR A 409 -7.48 5.73 -19.41
C THR A 409 -8.43 6.28 -18.37
N VAL A 410 -7.99 7.27 -17.60
CA VAL A 410 -8.82 7.96 -16.60
C VAL A 410 -8.94 9.43 -16.99
N SER A 411 -10.16 9.95 -16.97
CA SER A 411 -10.46 11.35 -17.32
C SER A 411 -11.36 12.02 -16.29
N ASP A 412 -11.08 13.28 -16.01
CA ASP A 412 -11.91 14.21 -15.20
C ASP A 412 -12.89 15.03 -16.07
N GLY A 413 -12.99 14.72 -17.37
CA GLY A 413 -13.80 15.45 -18.36
C GLY A 413 -13.08 16.62 -19.04
N MET A 414 -11.91 17.04 -18.56
CA MET A 414 -11.08 18.11 -19.13
C MET A 414 -9.72 17.60 -19.62
N PHE A 415 -9.12 16.71 -18.85
CA PHE A 415 -7.85 16.05 -19.10
C PHE A 415 -8.03 14.53 -19.01
N GLU A 416 -7.06 13.80 -19.56
CA GLU A 416 -7.01 12.35 -19.47
C GLU A 416 -5.57 11.87 -19.25
N LYS A 417 -5.44 10.73 -18.57
CA LYS A 417 -4.15 10.05 -18.37
C LYS A 417 -4.33 8.55 -18.58
N THR A 418 -3.42 7.95 -19.34
CA THR A 418 -3.41 6.52 -19.65
C THR A 418 -2.20 5.84 -19.03
N VAL A 419 -2.41 4.67 -18.44
CA VAL A 419 -1.34 3.79 -17.92
C VAL A 419 -1.50 2.38 -18.47
N SER A 420 -0.39 1.64 -18.58
CA SER A 420 -0.34 0.28 -19.13
C SER A 420 0.29 -0.69 -18.14
N PHE A 421 -0.16 -1.95 -18.16
CA PHE A 421 0.30 -3.01 -17.26
C PHE A 421 0.28 -4.37 -17.97
N THR A 422 1.05 -5.33 -17.45
CA THR A 422 1.15 -6.67 -18.04
C THR A 422 0.25 -7.66 -17.32
N ILE A 423 -0.43 -8.49 -18.09
CA ILE A 423 -1.30 -9.58 -17.64
C ILE A 423 -0.70 -10.89 -18.11
N THR A 424 -0.20 -11.71 -17.19
CA THR A 424 0.33 -13.05 -17.49
C THR A 424 -0.73 -14.10 -17.22
N VAL A 425 -1.15 -14.83 -18.26
CA VAL A 425 -2.00 -16.01 -18.10
C VAL A 425 -1.11 -17.24 -18.10
N THR A 426 -1.12 -17.99 -17.00
CA THR A 426 -0.36 -19.24 -16.88
C THR A 426 -1.17 -20.41 -17.42
N ASN A 427 -0.61 -21.13 -18.39
CA ASN A 427 -1.15 -22.41 -18.86
C ASN A 427 -1.09 -23.42 -17.71
N GLN A 428 -2.21 -24.03 -17.37
CA GLN A 428 -2.29 -25.19 -16.52
C GLN A 428 -2.25 -26.44 -17.41
N THR A 429 -1.05 -26.85 -17.83
CA THR A 429 -0.88 -28.00 -18.72
C THR A 429 -1.63 -29.23 -18.20
N ALA A 430 -2.74 -29.59 -18.84
CA ALA A 430 -3.00 -30.99 -19.13
C ALA A 430 -1.97 -31.40 -20.20
N PRO A 431 -1.23 -32.51 -20.03
CA PRO A 431 -0.26 -32.91 -21.04
C PRO A 431 -0.96 -33.09 -22.41
N PRO A 432 -0.27 -32.81 -23.52
CA PRO A 432 -0.89 -32.61 -24.84
C PRO A 432 -1.77 -33.76 -25.37
N ASN A 433 -1.68 -34.95 -24.76
CA ASN A 433 -2.25 -36.19 -25.28
C ASN A 433 -3.20 -36.92 -24.30
N GLY A 434 -3.63 -36.28 -23.21
CA GLY A 434 -4.39 -36.99 -22.16
C GLY A 434 -3.53 -37.87 -21.26
N ASP A 435 -2.24 -37.52 -21.11
CA ASP A 435 -1.35 -38.23 -20.19
C ASP A 435 -1.80 -38.03 -18.73
N THR A 436 -2.01 -39.14 -18.04
CA THR A 436 -2.37 -39.17 -16.61
C THR A 436 -1.15 -39.39 -15.72
N TRP A 437 0.05 -39.58 -16.30
CA TRP A 437 1.29 -39.67 -15.53
C TRP A 437 1.72 -38.30 -14.99
N ARG A 438 2.18 -38.27 -13.72
CA ARG A 438 2.70 -37.09 -13.03
C ARG A 438 3.98 -37.47 -12.29
N ALA A 439 5.06 -36.72 -12.47
CA ALA A 439 6.37 -37.04 -11.89
C ALA A 439 6.37 -36.95 -10.35
N ASP A 440 5.52 -36.11 -9.78
CA ASP A 440 5.37 -35.89 -8.34
C ASP A 440 4.32 -36.81 -7.67
N GLN A 441 3.60 -37.62 -8.46
CA GLN A 441 2.63 -38.60 -7.97
C GLN A 441 3.30 -39.95 -7.66
N VAL A 442 2.84 -40.60 -6.59
CA VAL A 442 3.21 -41.97 -6.24
C VAL A 442 2.26 -42.94 -6.94
N TYR A 443 2.81 -43.97 -7.57
CA TYR A 443 2.07 -45.10 -8.14
C TYR A 443 2.52 -46.40 -7.46
N THR A 444 1.57 -47.27 -7.16
CA THR A 444 1.78 -48.58 -6.54
C THR A 444 1.53 -49.71 -7.54
N ALA A 445 1.89 -50.95 -7.18
CA ALA A 445 1.77 -52.09 -8.10
C ALA A 445 0.33 -52.25 -8.62
N GLY A 446 0.16 -52.19 -9.93
CA GLY A 446 -1.13 -52.30 -10.61
C GLY A 446 -1.74 -50.96 -11.07
N ASP A 447 -1.30 -49.83 -10.53
CA ASP A 447 -1.78 -48.51 -10.94
C ASP A 447 -1.43 -48.23 -12.41
N THR A 448 -2.32 -47.55 -13.13
CA THR A 448 -2.12 -47.21 -14.54
C THR A 448 -1.95 -45.70 -14.75
N ALA A 449 -1.10 -45.35 -15.70
CA ALA A 449 -0.88 -43.97 -16.12
C ALA A 449 -0.66 -43.89 -17.64
N VAL A 450 -1.18 -42.86 -18.27
CA VAL A 450 -0.95 -42.56 -19.69
C VAL A 450 0.27 -41.66 -19.80
N TYR A 451 1.22 -42.00 -20.69
CA TYR A 451 2.41 -41.21 -21.00
C TYR A 451 2.71 -41.28 -22.49
N GLN A 452 2.84 -40.13 -23.15
CA GLN A 452 2.93 -39.98 -24.60
C GLN A 452 1.83 -40.75 -25.35
N GLY A 453 0.59 -40.70 -24.83
CA GLY A 453 -0.58 -41.38 -25.42
C GLY A 453 -0.60 -42.91 -25.23
N LYS A 454 0.37 -43.49 -24.51
CA LYS A 454 0.45 -44.92 -24.23
C LYS A 454 0.12 -45.21 -22.77
N SER A 455 -0.65 -46.27 -22.53
CA SER A 455 -1.02 -46.70 -21.18
C SER A 455 0.06 -47.61 -20.59
N TYR A 456 0.56 -47.25 -19.42
CA TYR A 456 1.54 -48.00 -18.65
C TYR A 456 0.96 -48.43 -17.31
N ARG A 457 1.45 -49.55 -16.78
CA ARG A 457 1.10 -50.10 -15.47
C ARG A 457 2.34 -50.14 -14.59
N ALA A 458 2.24 -49.62 -13.37
CA ALA A 458 3.32 -49.70 -12.40
C ALA A 458 3.48 -51.14 -11.90
N LYS A 459 4.71 -51.65 -11.89
CA LYS A 459 5.05 -53.00 -11.42
C LYS A 459 5.30 -53.05 -9.92
N TRP A 460 5.66 -51.92 -9.32
CA TRP A 460 5.91 -51.72 -7.89
C TRP A 460 5.80 -50.23 -7.55
N TRP A 461 6.05 -49.87 -6.29
CA TRP A 461 6.07 -48.48 -5.84
C TRP A 461 7.03 -47.63 -6.68
N VAL A 462 6.52 -46.56 -7.30
CA VAL A 462 7.31 -45.67 -8.16
C VAL A 462 6.86 -44.23 -8.04
N LYS A 463 7.84 -43.31 -8.00
CA LYS A 463 7.65 -41.86 -8.03
C LYS A 463 8.74 -41.24 -8.91
N GLY A 464 8.37 -40.31 -9.80
CA GLY A 464 9.30 -39.55 -10.66
C GLY A 464 9.95 -40.32 -11.82
N GLN A 465 9.92 -41.65 -11.84
CA GLN A 465 10.52 -42.44 -12.93
C GLN A 465 9.61 -42.49 -14.15
N GLN A 466 10.13 -42.08 -15.31
CA GLN A 466 9.36 -41.93 -16.56
C GLN A 466 8.92 -43.29 -17.15
N PRO A 467 7.66 -43.46 -17.62
CA PRO A 467 7.13 -44.76 -18.03
C PRO A 467 7.78 -45.45 -19.24
N ASP A 468 8.28 -44.71 -20.21
CA ASP A 468 8.96 -45.23 -21.40
C ASP A 468 10.46 -45.52 -21.18
N GLN A 469 11.01 -45.13 -20.02
CA GLN A 469 12.45 -45.25 -19.72
C GLN A 469 12.77 -46.20 -18.56
N SER A 470 11.80 -46.50 -17.69
CA SER A 470 12.04 -47.28 -16.45
C SER A 470 11.40 -48.67 -16.49
N ASP A 471 12.11 -49.65 -15.92
CA ASP A 471 11.60 -51.01 -15.66
C ASP A 471 10.48 -51.07 -14.62
N ALA A 472 10.25 -49.98 -13.89
CA ALA A 472 9.13 -49.85 -12.97
C ALA A 472 7.78 -49.84 -13.70
N TRP A 473 7.78 -49.60 -15.00
CA TRP A 473 6.57 -49.49 -15.81
C TRP A 473 6.51 -50.59 -16.88
N GLU A 474 5.35 -51.22 -16.98
CA GLU A 474 5.00 -52.13 -18.05
C GLU A 474 4.04 -51.46 -19.03
N LEU A 475 4.27 -51.60 -20.32
CA LEU A 475 3.34 -51.10 -21.33
C LEU A 475 2.11 -52.03 -21.38
N VAL A 476 0.90 -51.48 -21.30
CA VAL A 476 -0.34 -52.25 -21.25
C VAL A 476 -0.67 -52.87 -22.61
N ASP A 477 -0.54 -52.13 -23.71
CA ASP A 477 -0.69 -52.66 -25.07
C ASP A 477 0.67 -52.99 -25.68
N LYS A 478 1.04 -54.27 -25.60
CA LYS A 478 2.31 -54.81 -26.11
C LYS A 478 2.28 -55.14 -27.60
N SER A 479 1.11 -55.02 -28.24
CA SER A 479 0.91 -55.38 -29.65
C SER A 479 1.08 -54.21 -30.62
N ASP A 480 1.20 -52.99 -30.08
CA ASP A 480 1.38 -51.77 -30.86
C ASP A 480 2.75 -51.75 -31.58
N ALA A 481 2.70 -51.71 -32.91
CA ALA A 481 3.83 -51.56 -33.83
C ALA A 481 4.65 -50.27 -33.61
N SER A 482 4.06 -49.25 -32.98
CA SER A 482 4.71 -47.96 -32.72
C SER A 482 5.70 -47.97 -31.54
N ASN A 483 5.85 -49.11 -30.86
CA ASN A 483 6.69 -49.22 -29.66
C ASN A 483 8.18 -49.21 -29.97
N THR A 484 8.89 -48.10 -29.77
CA THR A 484 10.34 -48.05 -30.03
C THR A 484 11.15 -48.86 -28.99
N TRP A 485 12.20 -49.55 -29.43
CA TRP A 485 13.13 -50.24 -28.53
C TRP A 485 13.93 -49.27 -27.65
N ASN A 486 14.13 -49.62 -26.37
CA ASN A 486 14.88 -48.87 -25.37
C ASN A 486 15.84 -49.80 -24.62
N ALA A 487 17.13 -49.46 -24.60
CA ALA A 487 18.18 -50.25 -23.94
C ALA A 487 17.97 -50.41 -22.42
N ASN A 488 17.31 -49.44 -21.78
CA ASN A 488 17.10 -49.41 -20.33
C ASN A 488 15.88 -50.23 -19.88
N LYS A 489 15.08 -50.74 -20.82
CA LYS A 489 13.86 -51.49 -20.55
C LYS A 489 14.06 -53.00 -20.74
N ALA A 490 13.50 -53.78 -19.83
CA ALA A 490 13.35 -55.21 -19.97
C ALA A 490 12.09 -55.57 -20.77
N TYR A 491 12.23 -56.53 -21.70
CA TYR A 491 11.19 -57.07 -22.56
C TYR A 491 11.01 -58.55 -22.28
N THR A 492 9.78 -59.05 -22.37
CA THR A 492 9.44 -60.48 -22.23
C THR A 492 9.16 -61.14 -23.57
N GLY A 493 9.21 -62.47 -23.62
CA GLY A 493 8.91 -63.22 -24.85
C GLY A 493 7.52 -62.84 -25.39
N GLY A 494 7.48 -62.44 -26.66
CA GLY A 494 6.27 -61.99 -27.35
C GLY A 494 6.18 -60.48 -27.56
N ASP A 495 6.89 -59.67 -26.76
CA ASP A 495 6.87 -58.20 -26.86
C ASP A 495 7.38 -57.73 -28.23
N ARG A 496 6.71 -56.73 -28.83
CA ARG A 496 7.08 -56.15 -30.12
C ARG A 496 7.67 -54.76 -29.95
N VAL A 497 8.72 -54.47 -30.72
CA VAL A 497 9.35 -53.15 -30.79
C VAL A 497 9.76 -52.78 -32.21
N SER A 498 9.78 -51.49 -32.51
CA SER A 498 10.41 -50.90 -33.68
C SER A 498 11.84 -50.45 -33.36
N TYR A 499 12.79 -50.80 -34.21
CA TYR A 499 14.17 -50.31 -34.17
C TYR A 499 14.65 -49.99 -35.58
N GLN A 500 15.05 -48.74 -35.81
CA GLN A 500 15.44 -48.23 -37.14
C GLN A 500 14.36 -48.46 -38.22
N GLY A 501 13.08 -48.34 -37.84
CA GLY A 501 11.95 -48.52 -38.75
C GLY A 501 11.61 -49.97 -39.08
N VAL A 502 12.25 -50.95 -38.43
CA VAL A 502 11.99 -52.38 -38.59
C VAL A 502 11.38 -52.94 -37.31
N GLU A 503 10.35 -53.78 -37.44
CA GLU A 503 9.73 -54.46 -36.31
C GLU A 503 10.49 -55.71 -35.88
N TYR A 504 10.55 -55.92 -34.56
CA TYR A 504 11.16 -57.07 -33.92
C TYR A 504 10.26 -57.57 -32.80
N GLN A 505 10.27 -58.88 -32.59
CA GLN A 505 9.61 -59.56 -31.48
C GLN A 505 10.64 -60.24 -30.58
N ALA A 506 10.56 -60.00 -29.28
CA ALA A 506 11.42 -60.69 -28.31
C ALA A 506 11.06 -62.18 -28.26
N ARG A 507 12.07 -63.05 -28.35
CA ARG A 507 11.88 -64.51 -28.25
C ARG A 507 11.75 -64.97 -26.79
N TRP A 508 12.41 -64.28 -25.87
CA TRP A 508 12.40 -64.50 -24.43
C TRP A 508 12.84 -63.21 -23.73
N TRP A 509 13.02 -63.26 -22.41
CA TRP A 509 13.39 -62.08 -21.62
C TRP A 509 14.70 -61.44 -22.10
N THR A 510 14.73 -60.11 -22.28
CA THR A 510 15.93 -59.37 -22.69
C THR A 510 15.94 -57.94 -22.19
N LYS A 511 17.13 -57.39 -21.92
CA LYS A 511 17.38 -55.98 -21.59
C LYS A 511 18.70 -55.54 -22.20
N GLY A 512 18.75 -54.36 -22.78
CA GLY A 512 19.97 -53.77 -23.36
C GLY A 512 20.51 -54.43 -24.65
N GLN A 513 20.02 -55.62 -25.03
CA GLN A 513 20.45 -56.31 -26.25
C GLN A 513 19.74 -55.71 -27.47
N GLN A 514 20.51 -55.08 -28.36
CA GLN A 514 20.02 -54.36 -29.55
C GLN A 514 19.32 -55.31 -30.57
N PRO A 515 18.15 -54.95 -31.15
CA PRO A 515 17.33 -55.85 -31.98
C PRO A 515 17.94 -56.43 -33.25
N ASP A 516 18.73 -55.66 -33.97
CA ASP A 516 19.41 -56.04 -35.21
C ASP A 516 20.72 -56.83 -34.98
N LYS A 517 21.24 -56.86 -33.75
CA LYS A 517 22.53 -57.48 -33.42
C LYS A 517 22.43 -58.79 -32.66
N HIS A 518 21.31 -59.04 -31.97
CA HIS A 518 21.19 -60.17 -31.05
C HIS A 518 20.04 -61.09 -31.42
N SER A 519 20.30 -62.40 -31.44
CA SER A 519 19.35 -63.45 -31.82
C SER A 519 18.13 -63.59 -30.89
N VAL A 520 18.15 -62.91 -29.75
CA VAL A 520 17.00 -62.80 -28.84
C VAL A 520 15.81 -62.08 -29.47
N TRP A 521 16.06 -61.28 -30.52
CA TRP A 521 15.03 -60.63 -31.30
C TRP A 521 14.77 -61.39 -32.59
N ARG A 522 13.49 -61.60 -32.91
CA ARG A 522 13.01 -62.09 -34.19
C ARG A 522 12.52 -60.90 -34.99
N LYS A 523 13.20 -60.57 -36.09
CA LYS A 523 12.69 -59.61 -37.08
C LYS A 523 11.33 -60.09 -37.61
N LEU A 524 10.34 -59.19 -37.64
CA LEU A 524 8.99 -59.45 -38.13
C LEU A 524 8.81 -59.09 -39.60
#